data_AF-A0A818PPQ2-F1
#
_entry.id   AF-A0A818PPQ2-F1
#
_cell.length_a   1.000
_cell.length_b   1.000
_cell.length_c   1.000
_cell.angle_alpha   90.00
_cell.angle_beta   90.00
_cell.angle_gamma   90.00
#
_symmetry.space_group_name_H-M   'P 1'
#
loop_
_entity.id
_entity.type
_entity.pdbx_description
1 polymer ?
#
loop_
_entity_poly.entity_id
_entity_poly.type
_entity_poly.pdbx_seq_one_letter_code
_entity_poly.pdbx_strand_id
1 'polypeptide(L)'
;MMSLRICTAESCKRAASALCISCEQDFCIVHFNEHSDSLVIQCLQLADVINKLFDQVNNISTFRPDFLIELDKWCQEAHREVNKFCEKKKQEFKEIFHKEQDQRTTELDRLRGQITQLILEQEVTEDFIDSIDNSIQSLQRQIDQFQSAHLTLRPLVIDDDLVAFHQQLSSYNDLLPLPSPQHTN
;
A
#
# COMPACT_ATOMS: atom_id res chain seq x y z
N MET A 1 -50.46 25.87 55.76
CA MET A 1 -49.22 26.67 55.80
C MET A 1 -48.49 26.47 54.48
N MET A 2 -48.51 27.46 53.58
CA MET A 2 -47.77 27.40 52.32
C MET A 2 -46.30 27.74 52.61
N SER A 3 -45.41 26.76 52.43
CA SER A 3 -43.97 27.00 52.44
C SER A 3 -43.63 27.85 51.21
N LEU A 4 -43.19 29.10 51.41
CA LEU A 4 -42.69 29.92 50.31
C LEU A 4 -41.41 29.29 49.79
N ARG A 5 -41.46 28.71 48.59
CA ARG A 5 -40.26 28.26 47.89
C ARG A 5 -39.37 29.47 47.61
N ILE A 6 -38.10 29.36 47.95
CA ILE A 6 -37.09 30.42 47.78
C ILE A 6 -36.28 30.08 46.52
N CYS A 7 -35.82 31.11 45.82
CA CYS A 7 -34.91 30.95 44.69
C CYS A 7 -33.66 30.13 45.08
N THR A 8 -33.32 29.15 44.25
CA THR A 8 -32.20 28.20 44.45
C THR A 8 -30.82 28.85 44.23
N ALA A 9 -30.77 29.96 43.49
CA ALA A 9 -29.53 30.70 43.26
C ALA A 9 -28.86 31.14 44.57
N GLU A 10 -27.53 30.97 44.64
CA GLU A 10 -26.75 31.23 45.83
C GLU A 10 -26.93 32.67 46.33
N SER A 11 -27.12 32.83 47.65
CA SER A 11 -27.38 34.11 48.30
C SER A 11 -28.66 34.87 47.88
N CYS A 12 -29.55 34.26 47.08
CA CYS A 12 -30.83 34.87 46.72
C CYS A 12 -31.91 34.61 47.79
N LYS A 13 -32.51 35.69 48.34
CA LYS A 13 -33.62 35.61 49.31
C LYS A 13 -35.00 35.82 48.69
N ARG A 14 -35.10 35.96 47.37
CA ARG A 14 -36.36 36.22 46.67
C ARG A 14 -37.21 34.95 46.62
N ALA A 15 -38.53 35.12 46.70
CA ALA A 15 -39.47 34.02 46.46
C ALA A 15 -39.26 33.47 45.05
N ALA A 16 -39.33 32.15 44.92
CA ALA A 16 -39.37 31.49 43.63
C ALA A 16 -40.64 31.89 42.88
N SER A 17 -40.51 32.09 41.57
CA SER A 17 -41.60 32.48 40.68
C SER A 17 -41.65 31.61 39.42
N ALA A 18 -40.61 30.83 39.16
CA ALA A 18 -40.51 29.92 38.03
C ALA A 18 -39.77 28.64 38.46
N LEU A 19 -40.15 27.51 37.91
CA LEU A 19 -39.48 26.21 38.05
C LEU A 19 -38.81 25.87 36.72
N CYS A 20 -37.53 25.55 36.72
CA CYS A 20 -36.91 24.90 35.58
C CYS A 20 -37.22 23.40 35.65
N ILE A 21 -38.03 22.89 34.72
CA ILE A 21 -38.43 21.47 34.69
C ILE A 21 -37.20 20.58 34.46
N SER A 22 -36.31 20.98 33.56
CA SER A 22 -35.12 20.19 33.20
C SER A 22 -34.09 20.08 34.32
N CYS A 23 -34.01 21.08 35.21
CA CYS A 23 -33.06 21.11 36.32
C CYS A 23 -33.72 20.82 37.67
N GLU A 24 -35.05 20.71 37.73
CA GLU A 24 -35.88 20.59 38.93
C GLU A 24 -35.56 21.65 40.01
N GLN A 25 -35.21 22.87 39.57
CA GLN A 25 -34.79 23.97 40.45
C GLN A 25 -35.75 25.16 40.38
N ASP A 26 -36.10 25.69 41.56
CA ASP A 26 -36.98 26.84 41.73
C ASP A 26 -36.16 28.15 41.66
N PHE A 27 -36.53 29.09 40.80
CA PHE A 27 -35.84 30.36 40.60
C PHE A 27 -36.80 31.55 40.76
N CYS A 28 -36.29 32.70 41.20
CA CYS A 28 -36.99 33.96 40.95
C CYS A 28 -36.86 34.35 39.47
N ILE A 29 -37.74 35.22 38.97
CA ILE A 29 -37.80 35.53 37.54
C ILE A 29 -36.47 36.02 36.94
N VAL A 30 -35.66 36.74 37.72
CA VAL A 30 -34.35 37.24 37.27
C VAL A 30 -33.36 36.10 37.06
N HIS A 31 -33.15 35.25 38.08
CA HIS A 31 -32.24 34.12 37.98
C HIS A 31 -32.74 33.04 37.02
N PHE A 32 -34.06 32.94 36.80
CA PHE A 32 -34.61 32.07 35.76
C PHE A 32 -34.21 32.54 34.36
N ASN A 33 -34.29 33.84 34.09
CA ASN A 33 -33.85 34.40 32.81
C ASN A 33 -32.34 34.24 32.62
N GLU A 34 -31.53 34.52 33.65
CA GLU A 34 -30.06 34.30 33.59
C GLU A 34 -29.70 32.82 33.36
N HIS A 35 -30.43 31.90 34.00
CA HIS A 35 -30.27 30.47 33.78
C HIS A 35 -30.62 30.08 32.33
N SER A 36 -31.74 30.59 31.81
CA SER A 36 -32.15 30.38 30.41
C SER A 36 -31.11 30.93 29.43
N ASP A 37 -30.62 32.14 29.65
CA ASP A 37 -29.59 32.78 28.82
C ASP A 37 -28.29 31.97 28.84
N SER A 38 -27.91 31.44 30.01
CA SER A 38 -26.74 30.55 30.13
C SER A 38 -26.90 29.26 29.31
N LEU A 39 -28.09 28.64 29.32
CA LEU A 39 -28.37 27.45 28.51
C LEU A 39 -28.32 27.75 27.00
N VAL A 40 -28.85 28.90 26.59
CA VAL A 40 -28.77 29.35 25.18
C VAL A 40 -27.32 29.54 24.74
N ILE A 41 -26.50 30.19 25.58
CA ILE A 41 -25.06 30.36 25.31
C ILE A 41 -24.36 29.01 25.17
N GLN A 42 -24.66 28.04 26.05
CA GLN A 42 -24.10 26.68 25.95
C GLN A 42 -24.51 25.99 24.64
N CYS A 43 -25.77 26.13 24.20
CA CYS A 43 -26.23 25.58 22.93
C CYS A 43 -25.50 26.19 21.73
N LEU A 44 -25.26 27.50 21.74
CA LEU A 44 -24.48 28.19 20.71
C LEU A 44 -23.03 27.68 20.67
N GLN A 45 -22.40 27.49 21.83
CA GLN A 45 -21.06 26.92 21.91
C GLN A 45 -20.98 25.49 21.36
N LEU A 46 -21.99 24.65 21.63
CA LEU A 46 -22.08 23.29 21.08
C LEU A 46 -22.28 23.31 19.56
N ALA A 47 -23.12 24.21 19.04
CA ALA A 47 -23.30 24.39 17.60
C ALA A 47 -21.99 24.79 16.92
N ASP A 48 -21.20 25.69 17.52
CA ASP A 48 -19.89 26.07 17.02
C ASP A 48 -18.90 24.89 17.00
N VAL A 49 -18.91 24.02 18.02
CA VAL A 49 -18.10 22.80 18.05
C VAL A 49 -18.52 21.85 16.93
N ILE A 50 -19.82 21.63 16.73
CA ILE A 50 -20.34 20.78 15.65
C ILE A 50 -19.91 21.32 14.29
N ASN A 51 -20.04 22.63 14.06
CA ASN A 51 -19.64 23.25 12.81
C ASN A 51 -18.14 23.08 12.54
N LYS A 52 -17.29 23.26 13.56
CA LYS A 52 -15.84 23.00 13.45
C LYS A 52 -15.53 21.55 13.12
N LEU A 53 -16.23 20.59 13.72
CA LEU A 53 -16.08 19.17 13.39
C LEU A 53 -16.55 18.89 11.95
N PHE A 54 -17.63 19.52 11.52
CA PHE A 54 -18.13 19.42 10.15
C PHE A 54 -17.11 19.95 9.14
N ASP A 55 -16.49 21.09 9.43
CA ASP A 55 -15.39 21.64 8.65
C ASP A 55 -14.19 20.68 8.62
N GLN A 56 -13.81 20.09 9.76
CA GLN A 56 -12.73 19.10 9.80
C GLN A 56 -13.02 17.88 8.92
N VAL A 57 -14.22 17.31 9.03
CA VAL A 57 -14.65 16.16 8.22
C VAL A 57 -14.69 16.50 6.73
N ASN A 58 -15.25 17.65 6.37
CA ASN A 58 -15.29 18.12 4.99
C ASN A 58 -13.90 18.36 4.41
N ASN A 59 -12.92 18.71 5.26
CA ASN A 59 -11.54 18.89 4.85
C ASN A 59 -10.73 17.58 4.78
N ILE A 60 -11.25 16.43 5.26
CA ILE A 60 -10.58 15.13 5.14
C ILE A 60 -10.29 14.79 3.68
N SER A 61 -11.19 15.13 2.75
CA SER A 61 -10.98 14.87 1.32
C SER A 61 -9.84 15.70 0.69
N THR A 62 -9.43 16.79 1.34
CA THR A 62 -8.28 17.61 0.91
C THR A 62 -6.95 17.13 1.50
N PHE A 63 -7.01 16.26 2.50
CA PHE A 63 -5.84 15.64 3.10
C PHE A 63 -5.34 14.54 2.16
N ARG A 64 -4.21 14.76 1.48
CA ARG A 64 -3.45 13.67 0.86
C ARG A 64 -2.71 12.95 1.99
N PRO A 65 -3.07 11.71 2.35
CA PRO A 65 -2.40 11.04 3.44
C PRO A 65 -0.95 10.73 3.10
N ASP A 66 -0.05 10.88 4.05
CA ASP A 66 1.38 10.58 3.88
C ASP A 66 1.62 9.14 3.42
N PHE A 67 0.74 8.20 3.79
CA PHE A 67 0.84 6.81 3.33
C PHE A 67 0.74 6.67 1.80
N LEU A 68 0.09 7.60 1.09
CA LEU A 68 0.07 7.59 -0.38
C LEU A 68 1.45 7.93 -0.95
N ILE A 69 2.21 8.82 -0.29
CA ILE A 69 3.58 9.14 -0.68
C ILE A 69 4.50 7.95 -0.44
N GLU A 70 4.31 7.25 0.69
CA GLU A 70 5.06 6.02 0.97
C GLU A 70 4.71 4.89 0.00
N LEU A 71 3.44 4.78 -0.41
CA LEU A 71 3.02 3.84 -1.45
C LEU A 71 3.68 4.16 -2.80
N ASP A 72 3.75 5.44 -3.18
CA ASP A 72 4.43 5.87 -4.41
C ASP A 72 5.93 5.49 -4.38
N LYS A 73 6.60 5.68 -3.23
CA LYS A 73 8.01 5.27 -3.05
C LYS A 73 8.16 3.75 -3.14
N TRP A 74 7.27 3.00 -2.51
CA TRP A 74 7.27 1.54 -2.56
C TRP A 74 7.12 1.04 -4.01
N CYS A 75 6.23 1.64 -4.80
CA CYS A 75 6.07 1.34 -6.23
C CYS A 75 7.35 1.62 -7.03
N GLN A 76 8.01 2.75 -6.78
CA GLN A 76 9.28 3.08 -7.44
C GLN A 76 10.39 2.08 -7.11
N GLU A 77 10.47 1.65 -5.85
CA GLU A 77 11.44 0.66 -5.39
C GLU A 77 11.17 -0.72 -6.00
N ALA A 78 9.91 -1.16 -6.04
CA ALA A 78 9.51 -2.42 -6.66
C ALA A 78 9.93 -2.47 -8.15
N HIS A 79 9.69 -1.39 -8.90
CA HIS A 79 10.16 -1.30 -10.29
C HIS A 79 11.68 -1.40 -10.40
N ARG A 80 12.42 -0.78 -9.49
CA ARG A 80 13.89 -0.83 -9.47
C ARG A 80 14.39 -2.26 -9.26
N GLU A 81 13.82 -2.98 -8.31
CA GLU A 81 14.22 -4.36 -8.02
C GLU A 81 13.86 -5.32 -9.18
N VAL A 82 12.70 -5.15 -9.81
CA VAL A 82 12.34 -5.92 -11.02
C VAL A 82 13.33 -5.65 -12.16
N ASN A 83 13.69 -4.38 -12.40
CA ASN A 83 14.66 -4.02 -13.43
C ASN A 83 16.04 -4.63 -13.15
N LYS A 84 16.51 -4.53 -11.90
CA LYS A 84 17.79 -5.12 -11.47
C LYS A 84 17.81 -6.63 -11.66
N PHE A 85 16.73 -7.32 -11.30
CA PHE A 85 16.59 -8.76 -11.55
C PHE A 85 16.64 -9.09 -13.04
N CYS A 86 15.92 -8.33 -13.88
CA CYS A 86 15.90 -8.50 -15.33
C CYS A 86 17.30 -8.33 -15.94
N GLU A 87 18.02 -7.26 -15.57
CA GLU A 87 19.39 -7.03 -16.06
C GLU A 87 20.36 -8.13 -15.61
N LYS A 88 20.25 -8.59 -14.37
CA LYS A 88 21.03 -9.75 -13.90
C LYS A 88 20.77 -10.98 -14.76
N LYS A 89 19.51 -11.31 -15.06
CA LYS A 89 19.18 -12.46 -15.91
C LYS A 89 19.66 -12.31 -17.34
N LYS A 90 19.58 -11.11 -17.93
CA LYS A 90 20.17 -10.84 -19.25
C LYS A 90 21.68 -11.09 -19.26
N GLN A 91 22.38 -10.67 -18.20
CA GLN A 91 23.82 -10.88 -18.08
C GLN A 91 24.16 -12.37 -17.94
N GLU A 92 23.45 -13.11 -17.07
CA GLU A 92 23.60 -14.56 -16.94
C GLU A 92 23.42 -15.27 -18.30
N PHE A 93 22.40 -14.88 -19.08
CA PHE A 93 22.20 -15.46 -20.42
C PHE A 93 23.33 -15.10 -21.37
N LYS A 94 23.78 -13.84 -21.43
CA LYS A 94 24.92 -13.44 -22.28
C LYS A 94 26.16 -14.28 -21.98
N GLU A 95 26.46 -14.54 -20.71
CA GLU A 95 27.60 -15.36 -20.31
C GLU A 95 27.48 -16.81 -20.80
N ILE A 96 26.28 -17.40 -20.70
CA ILE A 96 26.00 -18.73 -21.27
C ILE A 96 26.21 -18.71 -22.79
N PHE A 97 25.68 -17.70 -23.48
CA PHE A 97 25.82 -17.54 -24.93
C PHE A 97 27.28 -17.41 -25.36
N HIS A 98 28.06 -16.58 -24.68
CA HIS A 98 29.48 -16.43 -24.97
C HIS A 98 30.25 -17.72 -24.72
N LYS A 99 29.99 -18.42 -23.62
CA LYS A 99 30.66 -19.69 -23.32
C LYS A 99 30.38 -20.76 -24.37
N GLU A 100 29.14 -20.90 -24.81
CA GLU A 100 28.79 -21.84 -25.88
C GLU A 100 29.44 -21.43 -27.21
N GLN A 101 29.43 -20.13 -27.55
CA GLN A 101 30.11 -19.62 -28.73
C GLN A 101 31.61 -19.93 -28.74
N ASP A 102 32.29 -19.68 -27.61
CA ASP A 102 33.73 -19.93 -27.47
C ASP A 102 34.06 -21.42 -27.62
N GLN A 103 33.24 -22.30 -27.03
CA GLN A 103 33.40 -23.74 -27.16
C GLN A 103 33.26 -24.20 -28.63
N ARG A 104 32.23 -23.73 -29.34
CA ARG A 104 32.02 -24.10 -30.75
C ARG A 104 33.11 -23.52 -31.66
N THR A 105 33.59 -22.31 -31.37
CA THR A 105 34.71 -21.69 -32.09
C THR A 105 36.00 -22.49 -31.90
N THR A 106 36.29 -22.89 -30.66
CA THR A 106 37.45 -23.73 -30.33
C THR A 106 37.40 -25.07 -31.07
N GLU A 107 36.22 -25.68 -31.16
CA GLU A 107 36.05 -26.95 -31.88
C GLU A 107 36.21 -26.79 -33.40
N LEU A 108 35.73 -25.69 -33.99
CA LEU A 108 36.00 -25.36 -35.39
C LEU A 108 37.49 -25.17 -35.66
N ASP A 109 38.20 -24.45 -34.79
CA ASP A 109 39.64 -24.25 -34.91
C ASP A 109 40.40 -25.57 -34.79
N ARG A 110 39.96 -26.47 -33.90
CA ARG A 110 40.50 -27.83 -33.77
C ARG A 110 40.33 -28.62 -35.07
N LEU A 111 39.12 -28.67 -35.62
CA LEU A 111 38.83 -29.38 -36.87
C LEU A 111 39.63 -28.80 -38.05
N ARG A 112 39.71 -27.47 -38.14
CA ARG A 112 40.53 -26.79 -39.15
C ARG A 112 42.02 -27.13 -39.02
N GLY A 113 42.54 -27.21 -37.80
CA GLY A 113 43.89 -27.65 -37.52
C GLY A 113 44.15 -29.08 -38.01
N GLN A 114 43.24 -30.00 -37.73
CA GLN A 114 43.33 -31.39 -38.20
C GLN A 114 43.37 -31.49 -39.72
N ILE A 115 42.46 -30.77 -40.42
CA ILE A 115 42.47 -30.73 -41.89
C ILE A 115 43.80 -30.17 -42.42
N THR A 116 44.30 -29.08 -41.82
CA THR A 116 45.56 -28.46 -42.25
C THR A 116 46.74 -29.42 -42.10
N GLN A 117 46.80 -30.16 -41.00
CA GLN A 117 47.84 -31.17 -40.76
C GLN A 117 47.76 -32.31 -41.78
N LEU A 118 46.57 -32.85 -42.05
CA LEU A 118 46.37 -33.90 -43.04
C LEU A 118 46.81 -33.48 -44.46
N ILE A 119 46.53 -32.23 -44.85
CA ILE A 119 46.98 -31.67 -46.13
C ILE A 119 48.51 -31.61 -46.20
N LEU A 120 49.18 -31.25 -45.10
CA LEU A 120 50.63 -31.14 -45.04
C LEU A 120 51.32 -32.51 -45.08
N GLU A 121 50.77 -33.49 -44.37
CA GLU A 121 51.33 -34.84 -44.24
C GLU A 121 51.03 -35.72 -45.47
N GLN A 122 50.04 -35.37 -46.29
CA GLN A 122 49.57 -36.13 -47.46
C GLN A 122 49.08 -37.56 -47.14
N GLU A 123 48.90 -37.91 -45.87
CA GLU A 123 48.39 -39.21 -45.39
C GLU A 123 46.89 -39.13 -45.10
N VAL A 124 46.09 -38.86 -46.12
CA VAL A 124 44.62 -38.81 -45.99
C VAL A 124 44.04 -40.21 -46.17
N THR A 125 43.32 -40.71 -45.16
CA THR A 125 42.50 -41.92 -45.29
C THR A 125 41.01 -41.57 -45.36
N GLU A 126 40.23 -42.48 -45.93
CA GLU A 126 38.76 -42.35 -45.99
C GLU A 126 38.14 -42.28 -44.60
N ASP A 127 38.62 -43.10 -43.66
CA ASP A 127 38.20 -43.08 -42.24
C ASP A 127 38.40 -41.70 -41.58
N PHE A 128 39.49 -40.99 -41.91
CA PHE A 128 39.75 -39.64 -41.38
C PHE A 128 38.79 -38.61 -41.95
N ILE A 129 38.50 -38.67 -43.25
CA ILE A 129 37.52 -37.79 -43.91
C ILE A 129 36.14 -38.01 -43.26
N ASP A 130 35.72 -39.27 -43.11
CA ASP A 130 34.44 -39.62 -42.50
C ASP A 130 34.36 -39.15 -41.05
N SER A 131 35.44 -39.27 -40.27
CA SER A 131 35.48 -38.76 -38.90
C SER A 131 35.32 -37.24 -38.83
N ILE A 132 35.95 -36.50 -39.74
CA ILE A 132 35.85 -35.03 -39.79
C ILE A 132 34.46 -34.61 -40.24
N ASP A 133 33.91 -35.24 -41.27
CA ASP A 133 32.56 -34.94 -41.76
C ASP A 133 31.49 -35.18 -40.68
N ASN A 134 31.57 -36.31 -39.99
CA ASN A 134 30.70 -36.60 -38.84
C ASN A 134 30.81 -35.56 -37.73
N SER A 135 32.02 -35.05 -37.47
CA SER A 135 32.25 -34.00 -36.47
C SER A 135 31.64 -32.67 -36.90
N ILE A 136 31.78 -32.29 -38.17
CA ILE A 136 31.15 -31.09 -38.75
C ILE A 136 29.63 -31.18 -38.65
N GLN A 137 29.04 -32.29 -39.10
CA GLN A 137 27.58 -32.50 -39.04
C GLN A 137 27.05 -32.49 -37.60
N SER A 138 27.81 -33.04 -36.65
CA SER A 138 27.47 -32.98 -35.22
C SER A 138 27.49 -31.54 -34.71
N LEU A 139 28.55 -30.79 -35.01
CA LEU A 139 28.69 -29.39 -34.60
C LEU A 139 27.57 -28.52 -35.18
N GLN A 140 27.22 -28.74 -36.44
CA GLN A 140 26.19 -28.00 -37.14
C GLN A 140 24.81 -28.21 -36.48
N ARG A 141 24.45 -29.46 -36.16
CA ARG A 141 23.23 -29.76 -35.39
C ARG A 141 23.22 -29.09 -34.02
N GLN A 142 24.36 -29.03 -33.34
CA GLN A 142 24.44 -28.37 -32.03
C GLN A 142 24.27 -26.85 -32.15
N ILE A 143 24.82 -26.22 -33.18
CA ILE A 143 24.62 -24.79 -33.47
C ILE A 143 23.13 -24.52 -33.74
N ASP A 144 22.48 -25.35 -34.55
CA ASP A 144 21.05 -25.20 -34.87
C ASP A 144 20.17 -25.36 -33.63
N GLN A 145 20.48 -26.33 -32.76
CA GLN A 145 19.78 -26.52 -31.47
C GLN A 145 19.96 -25.32 -30.55
N PHE A 146 21.15 -24.73 -30.53
CA PHE A 146 21.43 -23.58 -29.69
C PHE A 146 20.73 -22.30 -30.19
N GLN A 147 20.68 -22.10 -31.51
CA GLN A 147 19.95 -21.00 -32.14
C GLN A 147 18.44 -21.09 -31.95
N SER A 148 17.90 -22.29 -31.78
CA SER A 148 16.47 -22.54 -31.51
C SER A 148 16.11 -22.56 -30.03
N ALA A 149 17.05 -22.24 -29.13
CA ALA A 149 16.77 -22.19 -27.70
C ALA A 149 15.75 -21.08 -27.36
N HIS A 150 14.76 -21.42 -26.54
CA HIS A 150 13.71 -20.50 -26.10
C HIS A 150 13.67 -20.39 -24.57
N LEU A 151 13.33 -19.20 -24.08
CA LEU A 151 13.14 -18.94 -22.67
C LEU A 151 11.69 -19.20 -22.25
N THR A 152 11.52 -19.95 -21.17
CA THR A 152 10.22 -20.07 -20.50
C THR A 152 10.16 -19.06 -19.36
N LEU A 153 9.26 -18.09 -19.46
CA LEU A 153 9.03 -17.10 -18.41
C LEU A 153 7.84 -17.52 -17.56
N ARG A 154 8.00 -17.48 -16.23
CA ARG A 154 6.88 -17.65 -15.30
C ARG A 154 6.26 -16.28 -15.00
N PRO A 155 4.94 -16.19 -14.82
CA PRO A 155 4.28 -14.95 -14.40
C PRO A 155 4.83 -14.45 -13.06
N LEU A 156 4.95 -13.13 -12.92
CA LEU A 156 5.17 -12.48 -11.64
C LEU A 156 3.86 -12.50 -10.85
N VAL A 157 3.88 -13.07 -9.65
CA VAL A 157 2.73 -13.10 -8.73
C VAL A 157 2.99 -12.07 -7.63
N ILE A 158 2.04 -11.16 -7.44
CA ILE A 158 2.05 -10.14 -6.38
C ILE A 158 1.12 -10.65 -5.28
N ASP A 159 1.62 -10.65 -4.05
CA ASP A 159 0.85 -11.02 -2.87
C ASP A 159 0.09 -9.79 -2.36
N ASP A 160 -1.22 -9.93 -2.11
CA ASP A 160 -2.07 -8.84 -1.63
C ASP A 160 -1.63 -8.36 -0.23
N ASP A 161 -0.96 -9.22 0.55
CA ASP A 161 -0.45 -8.90 1.88
C ASP A 161 0.83 -8.04 1.86
N LEU A 162 1.34 -7.68 0.66
CA LEU A 162 2.52 -6.80 0.53
C LEU A 162 2.28 -5.38 1.04
N VAL A 163 1.02 -4.90 1.00
CA VAL A 163 0.63 -3.57 1.48
C VAL A 163 -0.64 -3.69 2.31
N ALA A 164 -0.50 -3.51 3.62
CA ALA A 164 -1.63 -3.57 4.56
C ALA A 164 -1.92 -2.22 5.21
N PHE A 165 -3.18 -1.79 5.13
CA PHE A 165 -3.66 -0.62 5.84
C PHE A 165 -4.04 -1.00 7.28
N HIS A 166 -3.30 -0.46 8.25
CA HIS A 166 -3.57 -0.70 9.66
C HIS A 166 -4.30 0.51 10.25
N GLN A 167 -5.61 0.42 10.41
CA GLN A 167 -6.37 1.43 11.12
C GLN A 167 -6.45 1.06 12.61
N GLN A 168 -5.85 1.86 13.49
CA GLN A 168 -6.19 1.81 14.91
C GLN A 168 -7.55 2.49 15.11
N LEU A 169 -8.63 1.78 14.80
CA LEU A 169 -9.96 2.16 15.24
C LEU A 169 -10.11 1.75 16.70
N SER A 170 -9.74 2.63 17.61
CA SER A 170 -10.16 2.53 19.01
C SER A 170 -11.70 2.50 19.01
N SER A 171 -12.28 1.46 19.61
CA SER A 171 -13.71 1.11 19.55
C SER A 171 -14.64 2.31 19.79
N TYR A 172 -15.40 2.67 18.76
CA TYR A 172 -16.42 3.71 18.80
C TYR A 172 -17.75 3.19 19.39
N ASN A 173 -17.70 2.51 20.55
CA ASN A 173 -18.88 1.85 21.15
C ASN A 173 -19.47 2.53 22.39
N ASP A 174 -18.98 3.70 22.79
CA ASP A 174 -19.54 4.45 23.94
C ASP A 174 -20.39 5.65 23.52
N LEU A 175 -21.28 5.46 22.53
CA LEU A 175 -22.38 6.41 22.32
C LEU A 175 -23.42 6.21 23.43
N LEU A 176 -23.30 7.00 24.50
CA LEU A 176 -24.31 7.10 25.55
C LEU A 176 -25.70 7.36 24.93
N PRO A 177 -26.77 6.68 25.40
CA PRO A 177 -28.11 6.96 24.93
C PRO A 177 -28.49 8.40 25.28
N LEU A 178 -28.88 9.18 24.26
CA LEU A 178 -29.46 10.51 24.45
C LEU A 178 -30.63 10.42 25.44
N PRO A 179 -30.68 11.25 26.50
CA PRO A 179 -31.82 11.27 27.40
C PRO A 179 -33.06 11.68 26.60
N SER A 180 -34.04 10.78 26.57
CA SER A 180 -35.33 11.03 25.90
C SER A 180 -36.06 12.18 26.60
N PRO A 181 -36.72 13.10 25.86
CA PRO A 181 -37.55 14.12 26.48
C PRO A 181 -38.73 13.43 27.18
N GLN A 182 -38.72 13.43 28.50
CA GLN A 182 -39.85 12.96 29.29
C GLN A 182 -40.99 13.98 29.13
N HIS A 183 -41.93 13.66 28.25
CA HIS A 183 -43.26 14.25 28.29
C HIS A 183 -43.99 13.69 29.51
N THR A 184 -44.30 14.54 30.49
CA THR A 184 -45.27 14.23 31.54
C THR A 184 -46.44 15.20 31.46
N ASN A 185 -47.64 14.60 31.40
CA ASN A 185 -48.97 15.19 31.35
C ASN A 185 -49.27 16.17 32.48
#